data_AF-A0A6N0JP98-F1
#
_entry.id   AF-A0A6N0JP98-F1
#
_cell.length_a   1.000
_cell.length_b   1.000
_cell.length_c   1.000
_cell.angle_alpha   90.00
_cell.angle_beta   90.00
_cell.angle_gamma   90.00
#
_symmetry.space_group_name_H-M   'P 1'
#
loop_
_entity.id
_entity.type
_entity.pdbx_description
1 polymer ?
#
loop_
_entity_poly.entity_id
_entity_poly.type
_entity_poly.pdbx_seq_one_letter_code
_entity_poly.pdbx_strand_id
1 'polypeptide(L)'
;MSSDEQDRPRKTLTIKKTARDAHAEAAPKRVRSGARARLVAQQERAKDNLERQKDPEGYQRRQQESERGPRKSAAAGERGPAGRGQDARGATRRADAGQGSRPRRDDAPGSRSGRAPKRAPRLDDQYIAPATPAGRFYDPFEDDGPAPEYLAESEAARAAELAEAPERAPIVETRGRRPRETRQAEVFPIFAPCPQGLEEALTAEMQALGFEDAQVGRAGCSFTADWSGVQRANLYSRLATRILVQVAHAEISHEDDILDLARDTPWERWFGAEQTLRVDTSAIKSPVQSLQYCNLRAKDGICDRLREREGERPSIDTVRPDARVHLFLTGHTATLYLDTSGESLFKRGWRLDKGEAPLRENLAAGMLALAGWDPAAPLLDPFCGSGTILIEGAWIALGVPPGISRPFGFERLRGHDAYRWRDLKEDARSRILPQLDAPLVGYDLDPQAIEYARNNAERAWLTADSIRFEVGDARDITAPADHGWIVTNPPYGERMGTEQDPDLWRDWAACLKRNFAGWQLHAITSDLTLPNQMRLKPKRRVPLHNGSLDCRLFGFELVAAGYRDA
;
A
#
# COMPACT_ATOMS: atom_id res chain seq x y z
N MET A 1 -45.39 -42.16 -2.81
CA MET A 1 -44.15 -42.95 -2.54
C MET A 1 -42.99 -42.09 -2.99
N SER A 2 -42.03 -41.68 -2.17
CA SER A 2 -41.90 -41.83 -0.71
C SER A 2 -41.73 -40.45 -0.05
N SER A 3 -42.27 -40.30 1.15
CA SER A 3 -41.81 -39.26 2.08
C SER A 3 -40.45 -39.66 2.67
N ASP A 4 -39.82 -38.68 3.35
CA ASP A 4 -38.73 -38.80 4.34
C ASP A 4 -37.37 -38.24 3.90
N GLU A 5 -37.20 -36.91 4.00
CA GLU A 5 -35.98 -36.28 4.57
C GLU A 5 -36.23 -34.79 4.93
N GLN A 6 -36.99 -34.56 6.01
CA GLN A 6 -37.07 -33.27 6.70
C GLN A 6 -36.87 -33.47 8.20
N ASP A 7 -35.62 -33.58 8.67
CA ASP A 7 -35.14 -32.88 9.88
C ASP A 7 -33.62 -33.02 10.07
N ARG A 8 -32.86 -31.91 10.01
CA ARG A 8 -31.51 -31.79 10.59
C ARG A 8 -31.23 -30.35 11.01
N PRO A 9 -31.07 -30.05 12.31
CA PRO A 9 -30.87 -28.67 12.77
C PRO A 9 -29.46 -28.14 12.42
N ARG A 10 -29.42 -26.94 11.84
CA ARG A 10 -28.17 -26.21 11.56
C ARG A 10 -27.53 -25.74 12.88
N LYS A 11 -26.29 -26.16 13.15
CA LYS A 11 -25.53 -25.72 14.33
C LYS A 11 -25.00 -24.29 14.14
N THR A 12 -25.52 -23.35 14.90
CA THR A 12 -25.00 -21.97 14.97
C THR A 12 -23.68 -21.93 15.74
N LEU A 13 -22.61 -21.43 15.12
CA LEU A 13 -21.31 -21.24 15.76
C LEU A 13 -21.24 -19.89 16.48
N THR A 14 -21.52 -19.89 17.78
CA THR A 14 -21.36 -18.70 18.64
C THR A 14 -19.87 -18.43 18.91
N ILE A 15 -19.32 -17.39 18.31
CA ILE A 15 -17.92 -16.97 18.54
C ILE A 15 -17.81 -16.33 19.93
N LYS A 16 -17.11 -16.98 20.86
CA LYS A 16 -16.68 -16.37 22.12
C LYS A 16 -15.57 -15.35 21.86
N LYS A 17 -15.70 -14.13 22.41
CA LYS A 17 -14.59 -13.16 22.50
C LYS A 17 -13.40 -13.81 23.22
N THR A 18 -12.24 -13.80 22.58
CA THR A 18 -10.97 -14.24 23.18
C THR A 18 -10.35 -13.13 24.02
N ALA A 19 -9.60 -13.48 25.07
CA ALA A 19 -9.06 -12.57 26.09
C ALA A 19 -8.02 -11.52 25.60
N ARG A 20 -7.82 -11.35 24.28
CA ARG A 20 -6.97 -10.28 23.71
C ARG A 20 -7.62 -8.90 23.78
N ASP A 21 -8.95 -8.83 23.70
CA ASP A 21 -9.68 -7.54 23.67
C ASP A 21 -9.63 -6.81 25.03
N ALA A 22 -9.52 -7.55 26.14
CA ALA A 22 -9.56 -6.99 27.50
C ALA A 22 -8.23 -6.33 27.95
N HIS A 23 -7.13 -6.57 27.24
CA HIS A 23 -5.81 -6.01 27.59
C HIS A 23 -5.37 -4.83 26.72
N ALA A 24 -6.18 -4.43 25.73
CA ALA A 24 -5.86 -3.29 24.86
C ALA A 24 -6.10 -1.92 25.53
N GLU A 25 -6.96 -1.83 26.56
CA GLU A 25 -7.33 -0.57 27.21
C GLU A 25 -6.30 -0.04 28.24
N ALA A 26 -5.26 -0.81 28.57
CA ALA A 26 -4.33 -0.52 29.66
C ALA A 26 -2.86 -0.30 29.23
N ALA A 27 -2.60 -0.01 27.96
CA ALA A 27 -1.25 0.27 27.46
C ALA A 27 -0.95 1.79 27.41
N PRO A 28 0.17 2.28 27.99
CA PRO A 28 0.51 3.71 27.94
C PRO A 28 0.82 4.16 26.50
N LYS A 29 0.21 5.28 26.08
CA LYS A 29 0.41 5.86 24.73
C LYS A 29 1.89 6.22 24.52
N ARG A 30 2.55 5.59 23.55
CA ARG A 30 3.93 5.92 23.15
C ARG A 30 4.01 7.36 22.65
N VAL A 31 4.82 8.19 23.33
CA VAL A 31 5.17 9.53 22.88
C VAL A 31 6.03 9.43 21.61
N ARG A 32 5.61 10.08 20.53
CA ARG A 32 6.37 10.15 19.27
C ARG A 32 7.55 11.13 19.44
N SER A 33 8.78 10.65 19.40
CA SER A 33 9.98 11.51 19.34
C SER A 33 10.44 11.72 17.90
N GLY A 34 10.83 12.95 17.56
CA GLY A 34 11.32 13.33 16.23
C GLY A 34 11.00 14.79 15.88
N ALA A 35 11.73 15.37 14.91
CA ALA A 35 11.51 16.75 14.48
C ALA A 35 10.08 17.00 13.96
N ARG A 36 9.54 16.06 13.18
CA ARG A 36 8.17 16.11 12.64
C ARG A 36 7.09 16.04 13.72
N ALA A 37 7.35 15.33 14.83
CA ALA A 37 6.43 15.29 15.99
C ALA A 37 6.46 16.60 16.78
N ARG A 38 7.63 17.26 16.88
CA ARG A 38 7.74 18.60 17.49
C ARG A 38 7.02 19.68 16.68
N LEU A 39 7.09 19.61 15.34
CA LEU A 39 6.37 20.53 14.45
C LEU A 39 4.85 20.40 14.60
N VAL A 40 4.32 19.16 14.59
CA VAL A 40 2.88 18.91 14.81
C VAL A 40 2.46 19.41 16.19
N ALA A 41 3.22 19.13 17.26
CA ALA A 41 2.91 19.63 18.60
C ALA A 41 2.97 21.17 18.70
N GLN A 42 3.80 21.86 17.91
CA GLN A 42 3.79 23.32 17.81
C GLN A 42 2.55 23.83 17.06
N GLN A 43 2.16 23.19 15.96
CA GLN A 43 0.96 23.55 15.18
C GLN A 43 -0.33 23.32 15.99
N GLU A 44 -0.42 22.21 16.73
CA GLU A 44 -1.53 21.93 17.65
C GLU A 44 -1.61 23.00 18.74
N ARG A 45 -0.50 23.32 19.42
CA ARG A 45 -0.47 24.40 20.44
C ARG A 45 -0.81 25.78 19.88
N ALA A 46 -0.41 26.08 18.65
CA ALA A 46 -0.76 27.34 18.00
C ALA A 46 -2.26 27.42 17.71
N LYS A 47 -2.87 26.32 17.23
CA LYS A 47 -4.31 26.22 17.00
C LYS A 47 -5.11 26.31 18.30
N ASP A 48 -4.68 25.60 19.34
CA ASP A 48 -5.33 25.56 20.66
C ASP A 48 -5.31 26.95 21.34
N ASN A 49 -4.19 27.68 21.24
CA ASN A 49 -4.11 29.08 21.67
C ASN A 49 -5.02 30.01 20.84
N LEU A 50 -5.16 29.78 19.53
CA LEU A 50 -6.05 30.58 18.66
C LEU A 50 -7.53 30.35 19.01
N GLU A 51 -7.92 29.11 19.27
CA GLU A 51 -9.27 28.75 19.72
C GLU A 51 -9.58 29.35 21.11
N ARG A 52 -8.62 29.27 22.04
CA ARG A 52 -8.72 29.93 23.36
C ARG A 52 -8.85 31.45 23.29
N GLN A 53 -8.26 32.10 22.28
CA GLN A 53 -8.40 33.55 22.05
C GLN A 53 -9.73 33.92 21.39
N LYS A 54 -10.30 33.04 20.54
CA LYS A 54 -11.58 33.27 19.84
C LYS A 54 -12.81 32.99 20.71
N ASP A 55 -12.76 31.97 21.58
CA ASP A 55 -13.86 31.52 22.42
C ASP A 55 -13.35 31.11 23.82
N PRO A 56 -13.09 32.09 24.72
CA PRO A 56 -12.54 31.80 26.05
C PRO A 56 -13.48 30.96 26.92
N GLU A 57 -14.79 31.21 26.84
CA GLU A 57 -15.80 30.55 27.68
C GLU A 57 -16.11 29.12 27.21
N GLY A 58 -16.27 28.90 25.90
CA GLY A 58 -16.46 27.56 25.36
C GLY A 58 -15.20 26.71 25.45
N TYR A 59 -14.00 27.30 25.37
CA TYR A 59 -12.75 26.60 25.66
C TYR A 59 -12.70 26.10 27.12
N GLN A 60 -13.06 26.95 28.09
CA GLN A 60 -13.15 26.53 29.50
C GLN A 60 -14.21 25.44 29.73
N ARG A 61 -15.36 25.52 29.05
CA ARG A 61 -16.43 24.52 29.16
C ARG A 61 -15.99 23.15 28.64
N ARG A 62 -15.33 23.12 27.47
CA ARG A 62 -14.75 21.88 26.88
C ARG A 62 -13.65 21.27 27.77
N GLN A 63 -12.80 22.09 28.39
CA GLN A 63 -11.79 21.62 29.35
C GLN A 63 -12.47 20.94 30.57
N GLN A 64 -13.46 21.57 31.19
CA GLN A 64 -14.21 20.99 32.32
C GLN A 64 -15.00 19.72 31.97
N GLU A 65 -15.46 19.59 30.72
CA GLU A 65 -16.07 18.36 30.21
C GLU A 65 -15.03 17.24 30.00
N SER A 66 -13.83 17.57 29.51
CA SER A 66 -12.75 16.60 29.30
C SER A 66 -12.18 16.01 30.60
N GLU A 67 -12.17 16.78 31.69
CA GLU A 67 -11.79 16.30 33.02
C GLU A 67 -12.89 15.44 33.67
N ARG A 68 -14.15 15.62 33.25
CA ARG A 68 -15.30 14.83 33.72
C ARG A 68 -15.52 13.61 32.83
N GLY A 69 -14.69 12.59 33.03
CA GLY A 69 -14.83 11.28 32.39
C GLY A 69 -16.26 10.68 32.47
N PRO A 70 -16.61 9.78 31.53
CA PRO A 70 -18.01 9.46 31.22
C PRO A 70 -18.79 8.89 32.41
N ARG A 71 -19.84 9.60 32.82
CA ARG A 71 -20.83 9.12 33.81
C ARG A 71 -21.70 8.02 33.19
N LYS A 72 -21.75 6.85 33.81
CA LYS A 72 -22.75 5.83 33.50
C LYS A 72 -24.15 6.34 33.85
N SER A 73 -25.03 6.42 32.85
CA SER A 73 -26.45 6.70 33.04
C SER A 73 -27.16 5.48 33.65
N ALA A 74 -27.46 5.53 34.94
CA ALA A 74 -28.38 4.58 35.58
C ALA A 74 -29.82 5.07 35.37
N ALA A 75 -30.68 4.21 34.81
CA ALA A 75 -32.09 4.52 34.60
C ALA A 75 -32.83 4.61 35.95
N ALA A 76 -33.68 5.62 36.10
CA ALA A 76 -34.61 5.71 37.21
C ALA A 76 -35.89 4.89 36.91
N GLY A 77 -36.25 4.01 37.85
CA GLY A 77 -37.53 3.33 37.91
C GLY A 77 -37.93 3.21 39.38
N GLU A 78 -39.10 3.72 39.75
CA GLU A 78 -39.48 3.96 41.15
C GLU A 78 -39.99 2.72 41.92
N ARG A 79 -40.09 2.91 43.25
CA ARG A 79 -40.96 2.23 44.25
C ARG A 79 -40.42 0.94 44.91
N GLY A 80 -40.13 1.03 46.21
CA GLY A 80 -40.04 -0.09 47.15
C GLY A 80 -41.37 -0.27 47.92
N PRO A 81 -41.37 -0.62 49.22
CA PRO A 81 -40.30 -1.22 50.05
C PRO A 81 -40.74 -2.47 50.84
N ALA A 82 -39.80 -3.35 51.20
CA ALA A 82 -39.98 -4.34 52.28
C ALA A 82 -38.60 -4.76 52.84
N GLY A 83 -38.53 -5.11 54.12
CA GLY A 83 -37.28 -5.49 54.79
C GLY A 83 -37.41 -6.77 55.63
N ARG A 84 -36.38 -6.99 56.49
CA ARG A 84 -36.14 -8.13 57.39
C ARG A 84 -35.49 -9.37 56.77
N GLY A 85 -34.37 -9.79 57.36
CA GLY A 85 -34.41 -11.05 58.12
C GLY A 85 -33.32 -12.11 57.86
N GLN A 86 -32.49 -12.33 58.89
CA GLN A 86 -32.03 -13.65 59.41
C GLN A 86 -30.91 -14.46 58.71
N ASP A 87 -29.77 -14.49 59.42
CA ASP A 87 -29.19 -15.65 60.12
C ASP A 87 -28.64 -16.90 59.38
N ALA A 88 -27.30 -16.94 59.33
CA ALA A 88 -26.41 -17.87 60.05
C ALA A 88 -26.42 -19.41 59.80
N ARG A 89 -25.19 -19.96 59.66
CA ARG A 89 -24.60 -21.26 60.13
C ARG A 89 -23.42 -21.64 59.19
N GLY A 90 -22.30 -22.23 59.60
CA GLY A 90 -21.76 -22.55 60.94
C GLY A 90 -20.42 -23.32 60.87
N ALA A 91 -19.55 -23.12 61.89
CA ALA A 91 -18.48 -23.98 62.44
C ALA A 91 -18.05 -25.27 61.69
N THR A 92 -16.83 -25.42 61.12
CA THR A 92 -15.47 -25.67 61.71
C THR A 92 -15.07 -27.12 62.12
N ARG A 93 -13.98 -27.59 61.50
CA ARG A 93 -12.85 -28.43 62.02
C ARG A 93 -13.11 -29.85 62.59
N ARG A 94 -12.37 -30.82 62.06
CA ARG A 94 -11.25 -31.51 62.75
C ARG A 94 -10.32 -32.23 61.75
N ALA A 95 -9.14 -32.63 62.21
CA ALA A 95 -8.08 -33.28 61.44
C ALA A 95 -7.68 -34.62 62.10
N ASP A 96 -6.98 -35.50 61.39
CA ASP A 96 -6.04 -36.46 61.97
C ASP A 96 -4.93 -36.86 60.97
N ALA A 97 -3.91 -37.61 61.42
CA ALA A 97 -2.55 -37.57 60.87
C ALA A 97 -1.85 -38.93 60.63
N GLY A 98 -0.65 -38.88 60.00
CA GLY A 98 0.36 -39.95 59.94
C GLY A 98 0.44 -40.71 58.60
N GLN A 99 1.60 -41.28 58.18
CA GLN A 99 2.97 -41.21 58.72
C GLN A 99 4.00 -41.76 57.68
N GLY A 100 5.29 -41.37 57.78
CA GLY A 100 6.45 -42.01 57.11
C GLY A 100 6.77 -41.57 55.65
N SER A 101 8.01 -41.50 55.17
CA SER A 101 9.35 -41.69 55.79
C SER A 101 10.45 -40.94 54.99
N ARG A 102 11.59 -40.62 55.62
CA ARG A 102 12.83 -40.03 55.01
C ARG A 102 14.02 -40.98 55.23
N PRO A 103 15.11 -40.91 54.42
CA PRO A 103 16.27 -40.01 54.68
C PRO A 103 16.72 -39.24 53.40
N ARG A 104 17.40 -38.06 53.40
CA ARG A 104 18.71 -37.65 54.00
C ARG A 104 19.88 -38.51 53.48
N ARG A 105 21.11 -38.07 53.17
CA ARG A 105 21.94 -36.83 53.34
C ARG A 105 23.21 -36.99 52.42
N ASP A 106 24.10 -36.03 52.11
CA ASP A 106 24.20 -34.54 52.14
C ASP A 106 25.40 -34.10 51.23
N ASP A 107 25.95 -32.90 51.41
CA ASP A 107 27.32 -32.41 51.08
C ASP A 107 27.78 -31.96 49.66
N ALA A 108 28.37 -30.75 49.64
CA ALA A 108 29.38 -30.23 48.72
C ALA A 108 30.61 -29.80 49.55
N PRO A 109 31.85 -29.81 49.01
CA PRO A 109 32.45 -28.53 48.55
C PRO A 109 33.51 -28.67 47.42
N GLY A 110 34.05 -27.55 46.89
CA GLY A 110 35.43 -27.56 46.32
C GLY A 110 35.75 -26.89 44.97
N SER A 111 35.55 -25.58 44.85
CA SER A 111 36.39 -24.59 44.11
C SER A 111 37.11 -24.88 42.74
N ARG A 112 36.83 -23.95 41.79
CA ARG A 112 37.78 -23.09 40.99
C ARG A 112 38.16 -23.41 39.54
N SER A 113 38.13 -22.30 38.76
CA SER A 113 38.62 -22.04 37.39
C SER A 113 37.86 -22.69 36.22
N GLY A 114 37.56 -22.01 35.11
CA GLY A 114 37.70 -20.56 34.87
C GLY A 114 37.89 -20.13 33.41
N ARG A 115 36.87 -20.25 32.53
CA ARG A 115 36.85 -19.51 31.26
C ARG A 115 35.44 -19.35 30.68
N ALA A 116 34.92 -18.13 30.68
CA ALA A 116 33.70 -17.73 29.97
C ALA A 116 34.07 -16.99 28.66
N PRO A 117 33.22 -17.00 27.61
CA PRO A 117 33.54 -16.37 26.33
C PRO A 117 33.58 -14.84 26.42
N LYS A 118 34.53 -14.22 25.71
CA LYS A 118 34.68 -12.76 25.66
C LYS A 118 33.53 -12.13 24.86
N ARG A 119 32.72 -11.28 25.51
CA ARG A 119 31.88 -10.28 24.83
C ARG A 119 32.74 -9.10 24.38
N ALA A 120 32.34 -8.44 23.29
CA ALA A 120 32.94 -7.19 22.84
C ALA A 120 32.66 -6.04 23.85
N PRO A 121 33.55 -5.04 23.99
CA PRO A 121 33.31 -3.89 24.85
C PRO A 121 32.16 -3.02 24.34
N ARG A 122 31.37 -2.47 25.25
CA ARG A 122 30.47 -1.34 24.96
C ARG A 122 31.27 -0.05 25.06
N LEU A 123 30.99 0.92 24.20
CA LEU A 123 31.35 2.31 24.48
C LEU A 123 30.34 2.86 25.49
N ASP A 124 30.80 3.27 26.66
CA ASP A 124 30.02 4.03 27.63
C ASP A 124 30.41 5.53 27.58
N ASP A 125 29.45 6.38 27.93
CA ASP A 125 29.46 7.83 27.75
C ASP A 125 30.61 8.58 28.46
N GLN A 126 31.45 9.29 27.69
CA GLN A 126 32.25 10.42 28.19
C GLN A 126 32.36 11.56 27.16
N TYR A 127 31.26 12.31 26.95
CA TYR A 127 31.37 13.73 26.60
C TYR A 127 30.16 14.52 27.11
N ILE A 128 30.27 15.03 28.34
CA ILE A 128 29.28 15.96 28.90
C ILE A 128 29.66 17.36 28.44
N ALA A 129 28.85 17.96 27.56
CA ALA A 129 28.97 19.38 27.25
C ALA A 129 28.61 20.20 28.52
N PRO A 130 29.39 21.23 28.89
CA PRO A 130 29.07 22.08 30.04
C PRO A 130 27.77 22.84 29.78
N ALA A 131 26.89 22.87 30.79
CA ALA A 131 25.60 23.55 30.71
C ALA A 131 25.79 25.08 30.68
N THR A 132 25.22 25.73 29.67
CA THR A 132 25.17 27.20 29.60
C THR A 132 24.23 27.76 30.67
N PRO A 133 24.66 28.71 31.53
CA PRO A 133 23.75 29.47 32.36
C PRO A 133 22.77 30.27 31.50
N ALA A 134 21.53 30.42 31.97
CA ALA A 134 20.52 31.19 31.25
C ALA A 134 20.82 32.70 31.29
N GLY A 135 20.64 33.36 30.14
CA GLY A 135 20.45 34.81 30.06
C GLY A 135 21.66 35.67 29.73
N ARG A 136 21.99 35.75 28.42
CA ARG A 136 22.37 37.00 27.73
C ARG A 136 22.27 36.76 26.22
N PHE A 137 21.60 37.67 25.50
CA PHE A 137 21.68 37.74 24.04
C PHE A 137 23.07 38.27 23.65
N TYR A 138 23.59 37.81 22.52
CA TYR A 138 24.82 38.35 21.92
C TYR A 138 24.41 39.23 20.75
N ASP A 139 24.67 40.53 20.87
CA ASP A 139 24.50 41.52 19.80
C ASP A 139 25.88 41.73 19.14
N PRO A 140 26.04 41.50 17.82
CA PRO A 140 27.35 41.51 17.17
C PRO A 140 27.92 42.92 16.86
N PHE A 141 27.38 43.99 17.46
CA PHE A 141 27.74 45.38 17.14
C PHE A 141 28.31 46.23 18.29
N GLU A 142 28.58 45.67 19.48
CA GLU A 142 29.28 46.38 20.57
C GLU A 142 30.64 45.74 20.91
N ASP A 143 31.70 46.13 20.18
CA ASP A 143 33.10 46.05 20.65
C ASP A 143 33.94 47.15 19.99
N ASP A 144 33.94 48.35 20.60
CA ASP A 144 34.73 49.52 20.19
C ASP A 144 36.22 49.37 20.57
N GLY A 145 36.87 48.31 20.08
CA GLY A 145 38.32 48.12 20.16
C GLY A 145 39.06 48.95 19.10
N PRO A 146 40.18 49.62 19.42
CA PRO A 146 40.93 50.40 18.45
C PRO A 146 41.55 49.51 17.36
N ALA A 147 41.38 49.89 16.10
CA ALA A 147 41.92 49.15 14.96
C ALA A 147 43.47 49.10 14.98
N PRO A 148 44.09 47.97 14.60
CA PRO A 148 45.54 47.85 14.55
C PRO A 148 46.13 48.68 13.40
N GLU A 149 47.19 49.44 13.69
CA GLU A 149 47.92 50.21 12.69
C GLU A 149 48.64 49.28 11.68
N TYR A 150 48.21 49.31 10.42
CA TYR A 150 48.91 48.66 9.32
C TYR A 150 50.10 49.51 8.88
N LEU A 151 51.31 49.04 9.18
CA LEU A 151 52.51 49.50 8.48
C LEU A 151 52.44 49.04 7.03
N ALA A 152 52.30 49.99 6.10
CA ALA A 152 52.29 49.69 4.68
C ALA A 152 53.70 49.29 4.20
N GLU A 153 53.92 48.01 3.98
CA GLU A 153 55.07 47.53 3.19
C GLU A 153 55.00 48.14 1.79
N SER A 154 56.10 48.77 1.35
CA SER A 154 56.13 49.45 0.05
C SER A 154 55.89 48.46 -1.10
N GLU A 155 55.02 48.82 -2.05
CA GLU A 155 54.68 47.99 -3.22
C GLU A 155 55.91 47.50 -4.01
N ALA A 156 57.02 48.26 -3.96
CA ALA A 156 58.31 47.89 -4.55
C ALA A 156 58.90 46.58 -4.02
N ALA A 157 58.75 46.27 -2.72
CA ALA A 157 59.25 45.03 -2.13
C ALA A 157 58.46 43.81 -2.64
N ARG A 158 57.13 43.95 -2.67
CA ARG A 158 56.21 42.92 -3.17
C ARG A 158 56.32 42.69 -4.68
N ALA A 159 56.65 43.73 -5.45
CA ALA A 159 56.94 43.62 -6.87
C ALA A 159 58.26 42.88 -7.16
N ALA A 160 59.29 43.03 -6.32
CA ALA A 160 60.55 42.31 -6.49
C ALA A 160 60.40 40.81 -6.22
N GLU A 161 59.67 40.42 -5.17
CA GLU A 161 59.44 39.01 -4.82
C GLU A 161 58.60 38.25 -5.87
N LEU A 162 57.70 38.96 -6.57
CA LEU A 162 56.95 38.43 -7.72
C LEU A 162 57.78 38.28 -9.01
N ALA A 163 58.93 38.96 -9.12
CA ALA A 163 59.76 38.96 -10.33
C ALA A 163 60.77 37.79 -10.39
N GLU A 164 61.13 37.20 -9.25
CA GLU A 164 62.07 36.07 -9.17
C GLU A 164 61.38 34.69 -9.00
N ALA A 165 60.04 34.66 -8.90
CA ALA A 165 59.28 33.42 -8.84
C ALA A 165 59.26 32.72 -10.22
N PRO A 166 59.79 31.49 -10.37
CA PRO A 166 59.76 30.80 -11.66
C PRO A 166 58.32 30.43 -12.03
N GLU A 167 57.89 30.79 -13.25
CA GLU A 167 56.58 30.41 -13.82
C GLU A 167 56.44 28.89 -13.96
N ARG A 168 56.05 28.22 -12.87
CA ARG A 168 55.47 26.88 -12.90
C ARG A 168 53.96 27.00 -12.76
N ALA A 169 53.31 27.25 -13.88
CA ALA A 169 51.88 27.05 -14.00
C ALA A 169 51.51 25.66 -13.42
N PRO A 170 50.45 25.54 -12.60
CA PRO A 170 50.07 24.27 -12.02
C PRO A 170 49.73 23.28 -13.12
N ILE A 171 50.54 22.23 -13.28
CA ILE A 171 50.27 21.15 -14.23
C ILE A 171 49.06 20.38 -13.71
N VAL A 172 47.88 20.78 -14.15
CA VAL A 172 46.65 20.02 -13.94
C VAL A 172 46.76 18.77 -14.81
N GLU A 173 47.19 17.65 -14.20
CA GLU A 173 47.04 16.33 -14.81
C GLU A 173 45.54 16.03 -14.96
N THR A 174 44.96 16.48 -16.08
CA THR A 174 43.69 15.96 -16.59
C THR A 174 43.91 14.52 -17.01
N ARG A 175 43.90 13.62 -16.02
CA ARG A 175 43.81 12.17 -16.25
C ARG A 175 42.57 11.93 -17.09
N GLY A 176 42.79 11.71 -18.39
CA GLY A 176 41.74 11.44 -19.34
C GLY A 176 40.87 10.33 -18.79
N ARG A 177 39.64 10.66 -18.41
CA ARG A 177 38.70 9.71 -17.84
C ARG A 177 38.39 8.72 -18.95
N ARG A 178 39.12 7.60 -18.98
CA ARG A 178 38.78 6.46 -19.84
C ARG A 178 37.27 6.26 -19.69
N PRO A 179 36.50 6.26 -20.80
CA PRO A 179 35.11 5.89 -20.72
C PRO A 179 35.06 4.59 -19.92
N ARG A 180 34.33 4.58 -18.80
CA ARG A 180 34.01 3.32 -18.15
C ARG A 180 33.34 2.51 -19.24
N GLU A 181 33.92 1.38 -19.60
CA GLU A 181 33.24 0.41 -20.47
C GLU A 181 31.82 0.29 -19.94
N THR A 182 30.85 0.52 -20.81
CA THR A 182 29.44 0.40 -20.49
C THR A 182 29.21 -1.06 -20.16
N ARG A 183 29.34 -1.40 -18.86
CA ARG A 183 28.93 -2.70 -18.32
C ARG A 183 27.52 -2.91 -18.84
N GLN A 184 27.35 -3.90 -19.71
CA GLN A 184 26.04 -4.28 -20.19
C GLN A 184 25.18 -4.51 -18.95
N ALA A 185 24.08 -3.76 -18.86
CA ALA A 185 23.17 -3.89 -17.74
C ALA A 185 22.59 -5.29 -17.80
N GLU A 186 22.67 -6.02 -16.70
CA GLU A 186 22.13 -7.38 -16.64
C GLU A 186 20.61 -7.32 -16.85
N VAL A 187 20.14 -8.13 -17.79
CA VAL A 187 18.74 -8.20 -18.20
C VAL A 187 18.12 -9.43 -17.56
N PHE A 188 16.95 -9.26 -16.95
CA PHE A 188 16.22 -10.31 -16.24
C PHE A 188 14.92 -10.66 -16.98
N PRO A 189 14.50 -11.95 -16.99
CA PRO A 189 13.13 -12.31 -17.30
C PRO A 189 12.19 -11.80 -16.20
N ILE A 190 11.07 -11.21 -16.59
CA ILE A 190 10.10 -10.60 -15.68
C ILE A 190 8.71 -11.15 -15.98
N PHE A 191 7.96 -11.43 -14.92
CA PHE A 191 6.52 -11.69 -15.00
C PHE A 191 5.74 -10.63 -14.23
N ALA A 192 4.73 -10.05 -14.88
CA ALA A 192 3.81 -9.09 -14.28
C ALA A 192 2.39 -9.70 -14.23
N PRO A 193 1.96 -10.29 -13.11
CA PRO A 193 0.60 -10.83 -12.98
C PRO A 193 -0.45 -9.71 -12.96
N CYS A 194 -1.60 -9.91 -13.60
CA CYS A 194 -2.75 -8.99 -13.60
C CYS A 194 -4.07 -9.71 -13.29
N PRO A 195 -5.17 -8.97 -13.02
CA PRO A 195 -6.51 -9.53 -13.05
C PRO A 195 -6.80 -10.23 -14.40
N GLN A 196 -7.50 -11.35 -14.36
CA GLN A 196 -7.87 -12.09 -15.56
C GLN A 196 -8.84 -11.28 -16.43
N GLY A 197 -8.55 -11.23 -17.74
CA GLY A 197 -9.19 -10.37 -18.73
C GLY A 197 -8.46 -9.06 -19.00
N LEU A 198 -7.33 -8.79 -18.33
CA LEU A 198 -6.48 -7.62 -18.55
C LEU A 198 -5.12 -7.95 -19.17
N GLU A 199 -4.86 -9.21 -19.56
CA GLU A 199 -3.54 -9.66 -20.03
C GLU A 199 -3.09 -8.93 -21.31
N GLU A 200 -3.97 -8.77 -22.29
CA GLU A 200 -3.71 -8.01 -23.52
C GLU A 200 -3.48 -6.52 -23.22
N ALA A 201 -4.31 -5.94 -22.35
CA ALA A 201 -4.20 -4.52 -21.96
C ALA A 201 -2.91 -4.23 -21.19
N LEU A 202 -2.49 -5.13 -20.29
CA LEU A 202 -1.19 -5.06 -19.61
C LEU A 202 -0.04 -5.20 -20.60
N THR A 203 -0.13 -6.10 -21.58
CA THR A 203 0.92 -6.26 -22.59
C THR A 203 1.08 -4.99 -23.42
N ALA A 204 -0.03 -4.36 -23.84
CA ALA A 204 -0.02 -3.06 -24.50
C ALA A 204 0.55 -1.94 -23.60
N GLU A 205 0.23 -1.93 -22.29
CA GLU A 205 0.83 -1.00 -21.31
C GLU A 205 2.35 -1.19 -21.22
N MET A 206 2.83 -2.43 -21.16
CA MET A 206 4.28 -2.71 -21.09
C MET A 206 5.00 -2.27 -22.38
N GLN A 207 4.42 -2.54 -23.55
CA GLN A 207 4.94 -2.07 -24.83
C GLN A 207 5.01 -0.53 -24.90
N ALA A 208 3.94 0.16 -24.45
CA ALA A 208 3.92 1.63 -24.37
C ALA A 208 4.94 2.20 -23.36
N LEU A 209 5.35 1.42 -22.36
CA LEU A 209 6.44 1.76 -21.42
C LEU A 209 7.84 1.35 -21.93
N GLY A 210 7.97 0.97 -23.20
CA GLY A 210 9.23 0.62 -23.85
C GLY A 210 9.74 -0.78 -23.53
N PHE A 211 8.85 -1.73 -23.21
CA PHE A 211 9.15 -3.16 -23.14
C PHE A 211 8.64 -3.84 -24.41
N GLU A 212 9.38 -3.69 -25.51
CA GLU A 212 8.97 -4.14 -26.86
C GLU A 212 8.78 -5.66 -26.96
N ASP A 213 9.52 -6.42 -26.14
CA ASP A 213 9.45 -7.89 -26.08
C ASP A 213 8.31 -8.42 -25.20
N ALA A 214 7.44 -7.54 -24.70
CA ALA A 214 6.33 -7.91 -23.84
C ALA A 214 5.30 -8.79 -24.58
N GLN A 215 5.00 -9.94 -23.96
CA GLN A 215 4.13 -10.99 -24.48
C GLN A 215 3.00 -11.32 -23.50
N VAL A 216 1.84 -11.62 -24.07
CA VAL A 216 0.64 -12.03 -23.32
C VAL A 216 0.90 -13.37 -22.64
N GLY A 217 0.87 -13.37 -21.32
CA GLY A 217 0.91 -14.58 -20.49
C GLY A 217 -0.49 -14.97 -20.01
N ARG A 218 -0.58 -16.05 -19.23
CA ARG A 218 -1.82 -16.40 -18.53
C ARG A 218 -1.93 -15.60 -17.23
N ALA A 219 -2.98 -14.80 -17.06
CA ALA A 219 -3.18 -13.90 -15.91
C ALA A 219 -1.98 -12.95 -15.66
N GLY A 220 -1.33 -12.50 -16.73
CA GLY A 220 -0.21 -11.56 -16.66
C GLY A 220 0.47 -11.35 -18.01
N CYS A 221 1.61 -10.66 -17.98
CA CYS A 221 2.49 -10.42 -19.12
C CYS A 221 3.93 -10.82 -18.75
N SER A 222 4.68 -11.37 -19.71
CA SER A 222 6.12 -11.63 -19.58
C SER A 222 6.92 -10.72 -20.50
N PHE A 223 8.03 -10.19 -20.01
CA PHE A 223 8.96 -9.33 -20.75
C PHE A 223 10.36 -9.43 -20.15
N THR A 224 11.36 -8.80 -20.76
CA THR A 224 12.70 -8.67 -20.17
C THR A 224 13.04 -7.22 -19.87
N ALA A 225 13.81 -6.98 -18.80
CA ALA A 225 14.35 -5.65 -18.53
C ALA A 225 15.60 -5.69 -17.68
N ASP A 226 16.39 -4.62 -17.75
CA ASP A 226 17.42 -4.34 -16.75
C ASP A 226 16.80 -3.85 -15.43
N TRP A 227 17.63 -3.68 -14.40
CA TRP A 227 17.16 -3.18 -13.09
C TRP A 227 16.51 -1.79 -13.16
N SER A 228 16.87 -0.97 -14.15
CA SER A 228 16.25 0.34 -14.40
C SER A 228 14.83 0.19 -14.93
N GLY A 229 14.63 -0.72 -15.88
CA GLY A 229 13.31 -1.11 -16.38
C GLY A 229 12.44 -1.77 -15.31
N VAL A 230 13.01 -2.58 -14.41
CA VAL A 230 12.29 -3.10 -13.21
C VAL A 230 11.74 -1.95 -12.35
N GLN A 231 12.53 -0.91 -12.08
CA GLN A 231 12.07 0.27 -11.35
C GLN A 231 11.01 1.06 -12.13
N ARG A 232 11.19 1.23 -13.45
CA ARG A 232 10.22 1.89 -14.36
C ARG A 232 8.87 1.16 -14.38
N ALA A 233 8.87 -0.16 -14.54
CA ALA A 233 7.65 -0.97 -14.55
C ALA A 233 6.88 -0.87 -13.23
N ASN A 234 7.59 -0.88 -12.09
CA ASN A 234 7.00 -0.67 -10.77
C ASN A 234 6.40 0.74 -10.59
N LEU A 235 7.06 1.78 -11.11
CA LEU A 235 6.61 3.17 -11.00
C LEU A 235 5.38 3.46 -11.86
N TYR A 236 5.36 2.94 -13.09
CA TYR A 236 4.41 3.34 -14.12
C TYR A 236 3.25 2.36 -14.38
N SER A 237 3.39 1.05 -14.10
CA SER A 237 2.33 0.09 -14.42
C SER A 237 1.07 0.32 -13.58
N ARG A 238 -0.04 0.59 -14.25
CA ARG A 238 -1.37 0.72 -13.65
C ARG A 238 -2.03 -0.65 -13.55
N LEU A 239 -1.84 -1.52 -14.54
CA LEU A 239 -2.60 -2.78 -14.66
C LEU A 239 -1.97 -3.96 -13.90
N ALA A 240 -0.64 -4.01 -13.78
CA ALA A 240 0.03 -5.08 -13.05
C ALA A 240 -0.37 -5.11 -11.57
N THR A 241 -0.34 -6.31 -11.00
CA THR A 241 -0.51 -6.55 -9.57
C THR A 241 0.84 -6.46 -8.86
N ARG A 242 1.91 -6.93 -9.51
CA ARG A 242 3.31 -6.98 -9.04
C ARG A 242 4.25 -7.02 -10.26
N ILE A 243 5.52 -6.67 -10.05
CA ILE A 243 6.64 -6.93 -10.98
C ILE A 243 7.55 -7.97 -10.33
N LEU A 244 7.62 -9.16 -10.94
CA LEU A 244 8.34 -10.32 -10.40
C LEU A 244 9.56 -10.61 -11.27
N VAL A 245 10.76 -10.47 -10.70
CA VAL A 245 12.04 -10.74 -11.38
C VAL A 245 12.38 -12.22 -11.23
N GLN A 246 12.52 -12.96 -12.33
CA GLN A 246 12.91 -14.36 -12.28
C GLN A 246 14.38 -14.47 -11.85
N VAL A 247 14.64 -15.19 -10.75
CA VAL A 247 16.01 -15.41 -10.23
C VAL A 247 16.49 -16.85 -10.39
N ALA A 248 15.57 -17.82 -10.49
CA ALA A 248 15.90 -19.19 -10.87
C ALA A 248 14.68 -19.91 -11.49
N HIS A 249 14.96 -20.93 -12.30
CA HIS A 249 13.96 -21.79 -12.94
C HIS A 249 14.57 -23.18 -13.18
N ALA A 250 13.83 -24.24 -12.88
CA ALA A 250 14.23 -25.62 -13.16
C ALA A 250 13.01 -26.54 -13.35
N GLU A 251 13.25 -27.69 -13.97
CA GLU A 251 12.32 -28.82 -13.90
C GLU A 251 12.34 -29.43 -12.48
N ILE A 252 11.20 -29.97 -12.05
CA ILE A 252 11.03 -30.65 -10.77
C ILE A 252 10.29 -31.98 -10.96
N SER A 253 10.83 -33.03 -10.35
CA SER A 253 10.23 -34.36 -10.21
C SER A 253 9.74 -34.61 -8.78
N HIS A 254 10.42 -34.03 -7.79
CA HIS A 254 10.16 -34.20 -6.36
C HIS A 254 10.18 -32.84 -5.64
N GLU A 255 9.51 -32.73 -4.49
CA GLU A 255 9.51 -31.49 -3.71
C GLU A 255 10.89 -31.12 -3.12
N ASP A 256 11.85 -32.04 -3.10
CA ASP A 256 13.23 -31.77 -2.68
C ASP A 256 14.03 -30.97 -3.71
N ASP A 257 13.73 -31.12 -5.00
CA ASP A 257 14.33 -30.32 -6.09
C ASP A 257 14.07 -28.81 -5.88
N ILE A 258 12.98 -28.46 -5.17
CA ILE A 258 12.63 -27.08 -4.79
C ILE A 258 13.59 -26.54 -3.72
N LEU A 259 14.08 -27.37 -2.79
CA LEU A 259 15.10 -26.96 -1.83
C LEU A 259 16.42 -26.71 -2.54
N ASP A 260 16.84 -27.61 -3.43
CA ASP A 260 18.13 -27.48 -4.12
C ASP A 260 18.13 -26.27 -5.05
N LEU A 261 17.07 -26.08 -5.86
CA LEU A 261 16.86 -24.85 -6.65
C LEU A 261 16.94 -23.59 -5.79
N ALA A 262 16.31 -23.61 -4.61
CA ALA A 262 16.35 -22.49 -3.68
C ALA A 262 17.71 -22.31 -3.00
N ARG A 263 18.51 -23.35 -2.82
CA ARG A 263 19.83 -23.28 -2.17
C ARG A 263 20.94 -22.86 -3.14
N ASP A 264 20.83 -23.26 -4.40
CA ASP A 264 21.79 -22.90 -5.45
C ASP A 264 21.66 -21.45 -5.91
N THR A 265 20.44 -20.88 -5.83
CA THR A 265 20.15 -19.48 -6.15
C THR A 265 20.99 -18.52 -5.27
N PRO A 266 21.73 -17.55 -5.84
CA PRO A 266 22.61 -16.64 -5.09
C PRO A 266 21.84 -15.49 -4.40
N TRP A 267 21.10 -15.81 -3.33
CA TRP A 267 20.29 -14.83 -2.59
C TRP A 267 21.08 -13.69 -1.97
N GLU A 268 22.33 -13.95 -1.56
CA GLU A 268 23.26 -12.98 -0.95
C GLU A 268 23.44 -11.70 -1.79
N ARG A 269 23.19 -11.80 -3.11
CA ARG A 269 23.14 -10.66 -4.04
C ARG A 269 22.03 -9.65 -3.72
N TRP A 270 20.90 -10.11 -3.22
CA TRP A 270 19.66 -9.36 -3.09
C TRP A 270 19.31 -9.03 -1.64
N PHE A 271 19.55 -9.95 -0.72
CA PHE A 271 19.33 -9.80 0.72
C PHE A 271 20.15 -10.85 1.48
N GLY A 272 20.33 -10.65 2.78
CA GLY A 272 21.00 -11.58 3.68
C GLY A 272 20.29 -11.69 5.02
N ALA A 273 21.05 -12.04 6.06
CA ALA A 273 20.52 -12.27 7.40
C ALA A 273 19.97 -11.00 8.07
N GLU A 274 20.39 -9.80 7.63
CA GLU A 274 19.93 -8.53 8.18
C GLU A 274 18.51 -8.13 7.72
N GLN A 275 17.98 -8.74 6.66
CA GLN A 275 16.61 -8.54 6.18
C GLN A 275 15.64 -9.61 6.72
N THR A 276 14.37 -9.23 6.82
CA THR A 276 13.27 -10.19 7.04
C THR A 276 12.79 -10.81 5.72
N LEU A 277 12.55 -12.11 5.70
CA LEU A 277 12.12 -12.88 4.52
C LEU A 277 10.64 -13.33 4.63
N ARG A 278 9.93 -13.31 3.50
CA ARG A 278 8.70 -14.09 3.29
C ARG A 278 8.78 -14.86 1.97
N VAL A 279 8.38 -16.13 2.00
CA VAL A 279 8.14 -16.93 0.80
C VAL A 279 6.63 -17.09 0.61
N ASP A 280 6.14 -16.77 -0.58
CA ASP A 280 4.79 -17.08 -1.03
C ASP A 280 4.85 -18.20 -2.09
N THR A 281 3.80 -19.02 -2.21
CA THR A 281 3.78 -20.15 -3.15
C THR A 281 2.45 -20.22 -3.89
N SER A 282 2.51 -20.48 -5.19
CA SER A 282 1.35 -20.64 -6.07
C SER A 282 1.63 -21.71 -7.11
N ALA A 283 0.58 -22.42 -7.55
CA ALA A 283 0.73 -23.52 -8.50
C ALA A 283 -0.41 -23.57 -9.53
N ILE A 284 -0.07 -24.00 -10.74
CA ILE A 284 -1.01 -24.27 -11.83
C ILE A 284 -0.68 -25.63 -12.44
N LYS A 285 -1.62 -26.59 -12.38
CA LYS A 285 -1.44 -27.95 -12.92
C LYS A 285 -0.15 -28.66 -12.44
N SER A 286 0.36 -28.32 -11.25
CA SER A 286 1.55 -28.97 -10.69
C SER A 286 1.18 -30.32 -10.06
N PRO A 287 2.01 -31.38 -10.18
CA PRO A 287 1.75 -32.70 -9.60
C PRO A 287 2.05 -32.77 -8.09
N VAL A 288 2.68 -31.75 -7.50
CA VAL A 288 3.05 -31.75 -6.07
C VAL A 288 1.81 -31.80 -5.17
N GLN A 289 1.90 -32.52 -4.05
CA GLN A 289 0.73 -32.76 -3.21
C GLN A 289 0.44 -31.63 -2.22
N SER A 290 1.45 -30.84 -1.84
CA SER A 290 1.31 -29.82 -0.79
C SER A 290 2.08 -28.54 -1.08
N LEU A 291 1.36 -27.45 -1.33
CA LEU A 291 1.93 -26.11 -1.49
C LEU A 291 2.58 -25.59 -0.19
N GLN A 292 2.07 -26.00 0.97
CA GLN A 292 2.66 -25.67 2.27
C GLN A 292 4.03 -26.34 2.43
N TYR A 293 4.17 -27.59 1.95
CA TYR A 293 5.46 -28.28 1.96
C TYR A 293 6.44 -27.64 0.96
N CYS A 294 6.00 -27.35 -0.27
CA CYS A 294 6.82 -26.63 -1.25
C CYS A 294 7.31 -25.26 -0.75
N ASN A 295 6.44 -24.51 -0.06
CA ASN A 295 6.79 -23.24 0.60
C ASN A 295 7.88 -23.44 1.66
N LEU A 296 7.76 -24.48 2.47
CA LEU A 296 8.76 -24.85 3.47
C LEU A 296 10.11 -25.21 2.83
N ARG A 297 10.13 -26.07 1.78
CA ARG A 297 11.36 -26.47 1.08
C ARG A 297 12.09 -25.26 0.48
N ALA A 298 11.38 -24.38 -0.23
CA ALA A 298 11.97 -23.15 -0.76
C ALA A 298 12.50 -22.22 0.35
N LYS A 299 11.73 -22.01 1.43
CA LYS A 299 12.14 -21.17 2.57
C LYS A 299 13.39 -21.73 3.25
N ASP A 300 13.49 -23.04 3.43
CA ASP A 300 14.65 -23.66 4.06
C ASP A 300 15.88 -23.63 3.14
N GLY A 301 15.75 -23.90 1.83
CA GLY A 301 16.84 -23.72 0.86
C GLY A 301 17.42 -22.30 0.81
N ILE A 302 16.57 -21.27 0.78
CA ILE A 302 17.01 -19.85 0.89
C ILE A 302 17.80 -19.61 2.18
N CYS A 303 17.29 -20.14 3.29
CA CYS A 303 17.83 -19.92 4.61
C CYS A 303 19.15 -20.65 4.86
N ASP A 304 19.30 -21.86 4.32
CA ASP A 304 20.52 -22.64 4.41
C ASP A 304 21.62 -22.04 3.51
N ARG A 305 21.27 -21.58 2.30
CA ARG A 305 22.18 -20.81 1.43
C ARG A 305 22.75 -19.58 2.13
N LEU A 306 21.89 -18.75 2.73
CA LEU A 306 22.34 -17.53 3.41
C LEU A 306 23.17 -17.85 4.67
N ARG A 307 22.80 -18.89 5.43
CA ARG A 307 23.62 -19.38 6.55
C ARG A 307 25.00 -19.87 6.09
N GLU A 308 25.09 -20.56 4.96
CA GLU A 308 26.34 -21.10 4.41
C GLU A 308 27.25 -20.02 3.85
N ARG A 309 26.68 -18.95 3.27
CA ARG A 309 27.46 -17.84 2.68
C ARG A 309 27.80 -16.73 3.66
N GLU A 310 26.93 -16.46 4.64
CA GLU A 310 27.03 -15.28 5.52
C GLU A 310 27.08 -15.62 7.01
N GLY A 311 26.91 -16.89 7.39
CA GLY A 311 26.98 -17.39 8.76
C GLY A 311 25.67 -17.34 9.54
N GLU A 312 24.67 -16.58 9.11
CA GLU A 312 23.39 -16.40 9.80
C GLU A 312 22.16 -16.64 8.90
N ARG A 313 21.02 -16.98 9.52
CA ARG A 313 19.74 -17.23 8.83
C ARG A 313 18.84 -15.98 8.95
N PRO A 314 18.23 -15.48 7.85
CA PRO A 314 17.26 -14.38 7.95
C PRO A 314 16.04 -14.76 8.78
N SER A 315 15.49 -13.79 9.49
CA SER A 315 14.23 -13.97 10.24
C SER A 315 13.01 -13.87 9.32
N ILE A 316 11.88 -14.46 9.73
CA ILE A 316 10.65 -14.47 8.93
C ILE A 316 9.65 -13.44 9.46
N ASP A 317 9.30 -12.43 8.65
CA ASP A 317 8.15 -11.54 8.91
C ASP A 317 7.09 -11.79 7.85
N THR A 318 5.94 -12.34 8.26
CA THR A 318 4.82 -12.62 7.36
C THR A 318 3.98 -11.38 7.03
N VAL A 319 4.11 -10.30 7.80
CA VAL A 319 3.30 -9.07 7.69
C VAL A 319 4.03 -7.99 6.88
N ARG A 320 5.29 -7.69 7.23
CA ARG A 320 6.09 -6.62 6.60
C ARG A 320 7.52 -7.07 6.24
N PRO A 321 7.67 -8.15 5.46
CA PRO A 321 8.98 -8.61 5.01
C PRO A 321 9.74 -7.50 4.25
N ASP A 322 11.06 -7.55 4.32
CA ASP A 322 11.96 -6.71 3.53
C ASP A 322 12.25 -7.38 2.18
N ALA A 323 12.50 -8.70 2.20
CA ALA A 323 12.62 -9.53 1.02
C ALA A 323 11.42 -10.47 0.88
N ARG A 324 10.82 -10.51 -0.32
CA ARG A 324 9.72 -11.42 -0.65
C ARG A 324 10.06 -12.23 -1.90
N VAL A 325 9.91 -13.54 -1.78
CA VAL A 325 10.15 -14.51 -2.85
C VAL A 325 8.83 -15.21 -3.20
N HIS A 326 8.53 -15.38 -4.49
CA HIS A 326 7.43 -16.23 -4.94
C HIS A 326 7.97 -17.49 -5.59
N LEU A 327 7.57 -18.63 -5.06
CA LEU A 327 7.68 -19.93 -5.73
C LEU A 327 6.44 -20.14 -6.59
N PHE A 328 6.62 -20.20 -7.91
CA PHE A 328 5.58 -20.54 -8.86
C PHE A 328 5.83 -21.93 -9.46
N LEU A 329 4.85 -22.82 -9.34
CA LEU A 329 4.92 -24.19 -9.85
C LEU A 329 3.99 -24.34 -11.06
N THR A 330 4.50 -24.84 -12.19
CA THR A 330 3.69 -25.09 -13.40
C THR A 330 4.11 -26.38 -14.06
N GLY A 331 3.16 -27.33 -14.16
CA GLY A 331 3.47 -28.69 -14.60
C GLY A 331 4.63 -29.27 -13.78
N HIS A 332 5.67 -29.71 -14.48
CA HIS A 332 6.92 -30.23 -13.91
C HIS A 332 8.03 -29.16 -13.78
N THR A 333 7.68 -27.89 -13.57
CA THR A 333 8.68 -26.81 -13.39
C THR A 333 8.42 -25.98 -12.14
N ALA A 334 9.51 -25.52 -11.52
CA ALA A 334 9.52 -24.55 -10.45
C ALA A 334 10.26 -23.28 -10.91
N THR A 335 9.66 -22.11 -10.63
CA THR A 335 10.27 -20.80 -10.89
C THR A 335 10.30 -20.01 -9.60
N LEU A 336 11.47 -19.49 -9.25
CA LEU A 336 11.68 -18.60 -8.11
C LEU A 336 11.76 -17.17 -8.62
N TYR A 337 10.88 -16.32 -8.11
CA TYR A 337 10.83 -14.90 -8.42
C TYR A 337 11.13 -14.05 -7.18
N LEU A 338 11.88 -12.97 -7.38
CA LEU A 338 12.05 -11.88 -6.44
C LEU A 338 10.95 -10.83 -6.64
N ASP A 339 10.21 -10.53 -5.57
CA ASP A 339 9.14 -9.53 -5.61
C ASP A 339 9.69 -8.14 -5.40
N THR A 340 9.65 -7.34 -6.47
CA THR A 340 10.20 -5.97 -6.44
C THR A 340 9.15 -4.94 -6.02
N SER A 341 7.86 -5.29 -6.01
CA SER A 341 6.74 -4.37 -5.72
C SER A 341 6.41 -4.24 -4.24
N GLY A 342 6.67 -5.28 -3.43
CA GLY A 342 6.47 -5.28 -1.98
C GLY A 342 4.99 -5.46 -1.59
N GLU A 343 4.22 -4.38 -1.46
CA GLU A 343 2.76 -4.47 -1.51
C GLU A 343 2.28 -4.58 -2.96
N SER A 344 1.07 -5.11 -3.19
CA SER A 344 0.50 -5.17 -4.54
C SER A 344 0.29 -3.77 -5.12
N LEU A 345 0.60 -3.57 -6.40
CA LEU A 345 0.64 -2.28 -7.09
C LEU A 345 -0.72 -1.57 -7.15
N PHE A 346 -1.85 -2.30 -7.11
CA PHE A 346 -3.17 -1.69 -6.99
C PHE A 346 -3.31 -0.83 -5.73
N LYS A 347 -2.57 -1.13 -4.65
CA LYS A 347 -2.48 -0.23 -3.48
C LYS A 347 -1.61 0.98 -3.83
N ARG A 348 -2.24 1.99 -4.41
CA ARG A 348 -1.62 3.29 -4.77
C ARG A 348 -1.20 4.13 -3.57
N GLY A 349 -1.92 4.01 -2.46
CA GLY A 349 -1.67 4.71 -1.20
C GLY A 349 -2.72 5.77 -0.81
N TRP A 350 -3.55 6.23 -1.75
CA TRP A 350 -4.60 7.24 -1.47
C TRP A 350 -5.88 6.64 -0.87
N ARG A 351 -6.23 5.40 -1.21
CA ARG A 351 -7.52 4.80 -0.86
C ARG A 351 -7.58 4.24 0.56
N LEU A 352 -7.96 5.10 1.50
CA LEU A 352 -8.20 4.74 2.89
C LEU A 352 -9.69 4.47 3.15
N ASP A 353 -10.56 5.36 2.68
CA ASP A 353 -12.01 5.25 2.87
C ASP A 353 -12.62 4.39 1.78
N LYS A 354 -13.60 3.54 2.15
CA LYS A 354 -14.16 2.49 1.30
C LYS A 354 -15.64 2.31 1.60
N GLY A 355 -16.46 2.35 0.56
CA GLY A 355 -17.81 1.80 0.60
C GLY A 355 -17.80 0.26 0.60
N GLU A 356 -18.97 -0.34 0.54
CA GLU A 356 -19.12 -1.80 0.56
C GLU A 356 -18.49 -2.47 -0.68
N ALA A 357 -17.57 -3.41 -0.44
CA ALA A 357 -16.89 -4.22 -1.47
C ALA A 357 -16.29 -3.42 -2.66
N PRO A 358 -15.22 -2.62 -2.46
CA PRO A 358 -14.74 -1.67 -3.46
C PRO A 358 -13.91 -2.32 -4.59
N LEU A 359 -14.12 -1.85 -5.83
CA LEU A 359 -13.39 -2.24 -7.05
C LEU A 359 -11.87 -2.05 -6.88
N ARG A 360 -11.00 -2.94 -7.39
CA ARG A 360 -9.54 -2.70 -7.32
C ARG A 360 -9.10 -1.61 -8.29
N GLU A 361 -8.13 -0.79 -7.88
CA GLU A 361 -7.60 0.35 -8.63
C GLU A 361 -7.05 -0.08 -10.01
N ASN A 362 -6.31 -1.19 -10.06
CA ASN A 362 -5.81 -1.73 -11.33
C ASN A 362 -6.91 -2.32 -12.24
N LEU A 363 -8.03 -2.77 -11.67
CA LEU A 363 -9.21 -3.19 -12.45
C LEU A 363 -9.98 -1.97 -12.97
N ALA A 364 -10.05 -0.89 -12.20
CA ALA A 364 -10.63 0.39 -12.64
C ALA A 364 -9.84 1.00 -13.82
N ALA A 365 -8.51 1.08 -13.71
CA ALA A 365 -7.64 1.47 -14.83
C ALA A 365 -7.79 0.52 -16.03
N GLY A 366 -7.94 -0.78 -15.79
CA GLY A 366 -8.18 -1.79 -16.83
C GLY A 366 -9.52 -1.60 -17.55
N MET A 367 -10.58 -1.20 -16.85
CA MET A 367 -11.87 -0.88 -17.45
C MET A 367 -11.77 0.35 -18.37
N LEU A 368 -11.04 1.40 -17.96
CA LEU A 368 -10.81 2.59 -18.79
C LEU A 368 -10.02 2.24 -20.07
N ALA A 369 -8.95 1.44 -19.94
CA ALA A 369 -8.17 0.97 -21.10
C ALA A 369 -9.00 0.12 -22.06
N LEU A 370 -9.78 -0.84 -21.55
CA LEU A 370 -10.65 -1.70 -22.37
C LEU A 370 -11.81 -0.95 -23.02
N ALA A 371 -12.33 0.11 -22.36
CA ALA A 371 -13.32 1.02 -22.90
C ALA A 371 -12.79 1.89 -24.05
N GLY A 372 -11.46 1.93 -24.25
CA GLY A 372 -10.83 2.82 -25.23
C GLY A 372 -11.10 4.29 -24.92
N TRP A 373 -11.18 4.65 -23.63
CA TRP A 373 -11.38 6.02 -23.21
C TRP A 373 -10.16 6.88 -23.58
N ASP A 374 -10.39 7.97 -24.29
CA ASP A 374 -9.40 9.01 -24.53
C ASP A 374 -9.25 9.86 -23.26
N PRO A 375 -8.06 9.95 -22.64
CA PRO A 375 -7.85 10.75 -21.43
C PRO A 375 -8.13 12.25 -21.59
N ALA A 376 -8.18 12.77 -22.83
CA ALA A 376 -8.59 14.14 -23.12
C ALA A 376 -10.10 14.31 -23.30
N ALA A 377 -10.91 13.25 -23.18
CA ALA A 377 -12.36 13.27 -23.35
C ALA A 377 -13.13 13.19 -22.01
N PRO A 378 -14.34 13.78 -21.93
CA PRO A 378 -15.18 13.73 -20.73
C PRO A 378 -15.44 12.30 -20.23
N LEU A 379 -15.37 12.12 -18.90
CA LEU A 379 -15.60 10.84 -18.23
C LEU A 379 -16.64 10.98 -17.12
N LEU A 380 -17.63 10.10 -17.12
CA LEU A 380 -18.69 10.06 -16.11
C LEU A 380 -18.82 8.67 -15.47
N ASP A 381 -19.04 8.64 -14.15
CA ASP A 381 -19.41 7.42 -13.41
C ASP A 381 -20.68 7.72 -12.58
N PRO A 382 -21.85 7.15 -12.93
CA PRO A 382 -23.12 7.44 -12.26
C PRO A 382 -23.38 6.55 -11.03
N PHE A 383 -22.43 5.67 -10.70
CA PHE A 383 -22.44 4.81 -9.51
C PHE A 383 -21.03 4.84 -8.89
N CYS A 384 -20.48 6.04 -8.69
CA CYS A 384 -19.05 6.22 -8.49
C CYS A 384 -18.52 5.66 -7.16
N GLY A 385 -19.41 5.44 -6.18
CA GLY A 385 -19.06 5.02 -4.84
C GLY A 385 -17.95 5.89 -4.26
N SER A 386 -16.91 5.24 -3.72
CA SER A 386 -15.67 5.87 -3.24
C SER A 386 -14.75 6.50 -4.32
N GLY A 387 -15.25 6.78 -5.52
CA GLY A 387 -14.58 7.54 -6.59
C GLY A 387 -13.48 6.80 -7.36
N THR A 388 -13.37 5.47 -7.24
CA THR A 388 -12.16 4.74 -7.68
C THR A 388 -11.90 4.80 -9.20
N ILE A 389 -12.94 4.77 -10.04
CA ILE A 389 -12.77 4.85 -11.51
C ILE A 389 -12.31 6.25 -11.91
N LEU A 390 -12.94 7.30 -11.37
CA LEU A 390 -12.63 8.68 -11.70
C LEU A 390 -11.26 9.12 -11.17
N ILE A 391 -10.82 8.64 -10.00
CA ILE A 391 -9.48 8.96 -9.47
C ILE A 391 -8.37 8.31 -10.32
N GLU A 392 -8.53 7.04 -10.73
CA GLU A 392 -7.58 6.42 -11.68
C GLU A 392 -7.65 7.10 -13.06
N GLY A 393 -8.84 7.55 -13.51
CA GLY A 393 -9.03 8.34 -14.72
C GLY A 393 -8.27 9.68 -14.68
N ALA A 394 -8.44 10.46 -13.62
CA ALA A 394 -7.70 11.71 -13.42
C ALA A 394 -6.18 11.47 -13.36
N TRP A 395 -5.72 10.40 -12.70
CA TRP A 395 -4.31 10.01 -12.70
C TRP A 395 -3.78 9.54 -14.06
N ILE A 396 -4.64 9.01 -14.94
CA ILE A 396 -4.28 8.69 -16.33
C ILE A 396 -4.16 9.99 -17.14
N ALA A 397 -5.18 10.84 -17.12
CA ALA A 397 -5.23 12.09 -17.87
C ALA A 397 -4.12 13.09 -17.46
N LEU A 398 -3.83 13.22 -16.16
CA LEU A 398 -2.75 14.06 -15.66
C LEU A 398 -1.34 13.45 -15.85
N GLY A 399 -1.22 12.24 -16.38
CA GLY A 399 0.06 11.54 -16.53
C GLY A 399 0.71 11.08 -15.20
N VAL A 400 -0.04 11.09 -14.09
CA VAL A 400 0.46 10.72 -12.75
C VAL A 400 0.83 9.23 -12.70
N PRO A 401 2.10 8.86 -12.44
CA PRO A 401 2.49 7.45 -12.30
C PRO A 401 1.84 6.83 -11.07
N PRO A 402 1.20 5.65 -11.16
CA PRO A 402 0.49 5.02 -10.05
C PRO A 402 1.41 4.67 -8.86
N GLY A 403 2.72 4.58 -9.10
CA GLY A 403 3.75 4.30 -8.11
C GLY A 403 4.33 5.52 -7.40
N ILE A 404 3.95 6.75 -7.75
CA ILE A 404 4.75 7.95 -7.41
C ILE A 404 4.89 8.26 -5.91
N SER A 405 3.89 7.84 -5.11
CA SER A 405 3.77 8.15 -3.68
C SER A 405 3.87 6.93 -2.76
N ARG A 406 4.14 5.73 -3.30
CA ARG A 406 4.22 4.47 -2.53
C ARG A 406 5.67 3.95 -2.42
N PRO A 407 6.01 3.22 -1.34
CA PRO A 407 7.27 2.49 -1.27
C PRO A 407 7.19 1.16 -2.04
N PHE A 408 8.34 0.65 -2.46
CA PHE A 408 8.50 -0.61 -3.19
C PHE A 408 9.33 -1.64 -2.40
N GLY A 409 9.26 -2.90 -2.83
CA GLY A 409 10.07 -3.98 -2.25
C GLY A 409 11.56 -3.80 -2.56
N PHE A 410 11.88 -3.38 -3.78
CA PHE A 410 13.27 -3.20 -4.22
C PHE A 410 14.05 -2.14 -3.42
N GLU A 411 13.38 -1.21 -2.74
CA GLU A 411 14.03 -0.15 -1.94
C GLU A 411 14.72 -0.70 -0.67
N ARG A 412 14.43 -1.94 -0.28
CA ARG A 412 15.04 -2.62 0.89
C ARG A 412 16.05 -3.71 0.52
N LEU A 413 16.21 -3.98 -0.77
CA LEU A 413 17.16 -4.96 -1.27
C LEU A 413 18.57 -4.36 -1.30
N ARG A 414 19.57 -5.24 -1.19
CA ARG A 414 20.98 -4.90 -1.41
C ARG A 414 21.17 -4.37 -2.83
N GLY A 415 22.06 -3.39 -2.97
CA GLY A 415 22.31 -2.72 -4.25
C GLY A 415 21.24 -1.72 -4.70
N HIS A 416 20.28 -1.36 -3.84
CA HIS A 416 19.34 -0.26 -4.14
C HIS A 416 20.07 1.09 -4.26
N ASP A 417 20.05 1.68 -5.45
CA ASP A 417 20.54 3.05 -5.69
C ASP A 417 19.41 4.06 -5.42
N ALA A 418 19.43 4.63 -4.22
CA ALA A 418 18.45 5.61 -3.77
C ALA A 418 18.54 6.96 -4.53
N TYR A 419 19.71 7.31 -5.07
CA TYR A 419 19.87 8.53 -5.88
C TYR A 419 19.20 8.34 -7.23
N ARG A 420 19.54 7.27 -7.95
CA ARG A 420 18.94 6.95 -9.24
C ARG A 420 17.42 6.78 -9.15
N TRP A 421 16.93 6.17 -8.07
CA TRP A 421 15.49 6.01 -7.84
C TRP A 421 14.79 7.34 -7.51
N ARG A 422 15.44 8.25 -6.78
CA ARG A 422 14.92 9.61 -6.56
C ARG A 422 14.85 10.37 -7.87
N ASP A 423 15.90 10.31 -8.68
CA ASP A 423 15.99 11.05 -9.94
C ASP A 423 14.95 10.54 -10.96
N LEU A 424 14.71 9.22 -11.03
CA LEU A 424 13.60 8.63 -11.81
C LEU A 424 12.21 9.10 -11.34
N LYS A 425 12.01 9.25 -10.03
CA LYS A 425 10.75 9.81 -9.50
C LYS A 425 10.60 11.30 -9.79
N GLU A 426 11.69 12.06 -9.82
CA GLU A 426 11.64 13.50 -10.09
C GLU A 426 11.37 13.79 -11.58
N ASP A 427 12.04 13.06 -12.47
CA ASP A 427 11.76 13.03 -13.91
C ASP A 427 10.32 12.56 -14.22
N ALA A 428 9.73 11.73 -13.36
CA ALA A 428 8.33 11.36 -13.45
C ALA A 428 7.38 12.46 -12.96
N ARG A 429 7.75 13.28 -11.95
CA ARG A 429 6.95 14.42 -11.47
C ARG A 429 6.94 15.58 -12.44
N SER A 430 8.05 15.88 -13.09
CA SER A 430 8.18 16.99 -14.05
C SER A 430 7.29 16.81 -15.30
N ARG A 431 6.82 15.59 -15.57
CA ARG A 431 5.89 15.25 -16.66
C ARG A 431 4.41 15.19 -16.26
N ILE A 432 4.07 15.44 -14.99
CA ILE A 432 2.67 15.50 -14.55
C ILE A 432 2.04 16.80 -15.06
N LEU A 433 0.89 16.70 -15.72
CA LEU A 433 0.14 17.87 -16.19
C LEU A 433 -0.46 18.65 -15.01
N PRO A 434 -0.58 19.99 -15.10
CA PRO A 434 -1.06 20.81 -13.99
C PRO A 434 -2.59 20.78 -13.81
N GLN A 435 -3.33 20.41 -14.85
CA GLN A 435 -4.80 20.41 -14.86
C GLN A 435 -5.33 19.40 -15.89
N LEU A 436 -6.63 19.12 -15.81
CA LEU A 436 -7.35 18.26 -16.75
C LEU A 436 -7.95 19.09 -17.90
N ASP A 437 -7.91 18.57 -19.12
CA ASP A 437 -8.49 19.24 -20.30
C ASP A 437 -10.01 19.02 -20.42
N ALA A 438 -10.55 17.95 -19.80
CA ALA A 438 -11.95 17.57 -19.87
C ALA A 438 -12.53 17.24 -18.47
N PRO A 439 -13.84 17.44 -18.25
CA PRO A 439 -14.47 17.20 -16.96
C PRO A 439 -14.57 15.70 -16.62
N LEU A 440 -14.20 15.37 -15.39
CA LEU A 440 -14.54 14.11 -14.74
C LEU A 440 -15.70 14.34 -13.75
N VAL A 441 -16.77 13.58 -13.86
CA VAL A 441 -18.00 13.76 -13.07
C VAL A 441 -18.46 12.44 -12.45
N GLY A 442 -18.73 12.45 -11.14
CA GLY A 442 -19.19 11.28 -10.39
C GLY A 442 -20.50 11.54 -9.68
N TYR A 443 -21.46 10.61 -9.83
CA TYR A 443 -22.70 10.58 -9.07
C TYR A 443 -22.79 9.31 -8.23
N ASP A 444 -23.37 9.44 -7.04
CA ASP A 444 -23.84 8.33 -6.23
C ASP A 444 -25.08 8.77 -5.44
N LEU A 445 -25.93 7.81 -5.11
CA LEU A 445 -27.13 8.05 -4.31
C LEU A 445 -26.79 8.20 -2.82
N ASP A 446 -25.71 7.57 -2.36
CA ASP A 446 -25.24 7.64 -0.97
C ASP A 446 -24.34 8.89 -0.73
N PRO A 447 -24.75 9.83 0.13
CA PRO A 447 -23.90 10.97 0.51
C PRO A 447 -22.58 10.56 1.16
N GLN A 448 -22.53 9.44 1.89
CA GLN A 448 -21.32 8.95 2.54
C GLN A 448 -20.30 8.43 1.51
N ALA A 449 -20.77 7.74 0.46
CA ALA A 449 -19.92 7.34 -0.67
C ALA A 449 -19.27 8.56 -1.36
N ILE A 450 -20.03 9.64 -1.56
CA ILE A 450 -19.52 10.91 -2.11
C ILE A 450 -18.49 11.57 -1.18
N GLU A 451 -18.69 11.53 0.14
CA GLU A 451 -17.69 11.99 1.11
C GLU A 451 -16.39 11.17 0.99
N TYR A 452 -16.49 9.83 0.93
CA TYR A 452 -15.34 8.95 0.72
C TYR A 452 -14.62 9.23 -0.61
N ALA A 453 -15.36 9.53 -1.68
CA ALA A 453 -14.79 9.88 -2.98
C ALA A 453 -13.95 11.17 -2.92
N ARG A 454 -14.49 12.23 -2.29
CA ARG A 454 -13.80 13.50 -2.08
C ARG A 454 -12.54 13.33 -1.22
N ASN A 455 -12.66 12.64 -0.09
CA ASN A 455 -11.53 12.35 0.81
C ASN A 455 -10.45 11.50 0.13
N ASN A 456 -10.83 10.56 -0.75
CA ASN A 456 -9.89 9.76 -1.53
C ASN A 456 -9.20 10.56 -2.64
N ALA A 457 -9.91 11.48 -3.30
CA ALA A 457 -9.33 12.37 -4.31
C ALA A 457 -8.31 13.35 -3.70
N GLU A 458 -8.60 13.93 -2.53
CA GLU A 458 -7.65 14.75 -1.76
C GLU A 458 -6.36 13.96 -1.45
N ARG A 459 -6.50 12.73 -0.95
CA ARG A 459 -5.35 11.83 -0.67
C ARG A 459 -4.62 11.37 -1.94
N ALA A 460 -5.27 11.43 -3.09
CA ALA A 460 -4.67 11.19 -4.41
C ALA A 460 -3.96 12.45 -4.96
N TRP A 461 -3.89 13.53 -4.17
CA TRP A 461 -3.30 14.83 -4.51
C TRP A 461 -3.97 15.54 -5.69
N LEU A 462 -5.27 15.26 -5.88
CA LEU A 462 -6.11 15.98 -6.83
C LEU A 462 -6.66 17.26 -6.18
N THR A 463 -6.85 18.32 -6.96
CA THR A 463 -7.52 19.54 -6.49
C THR A 463 -9.01 19.30 -6.34
N ALA A 464 -9.69 20.13 -5.53
CA ALA A 464 -11.14 20.04 -5.33
C ALA A 464 -11.93 20.14 -6.65
N ASP A 465 -11.40 20.88 -7.62
CA ASP A 465 -12.00 21.10 -8.94
C ASP A 465 -11.61 20.04 -9.98
N SER A 466 -10.74 19.08 -9.64
CA SER A 466 -10.30 18.02 -10.57
C SER A 466 -11.40 17.01 -10.92
N ILE A 467 -12.28 16.69 -9.96
CA ILE A 467 -13.38 15.74 -10.17
C ILE A 467 -14.63 16.27 -9.47
N ARG A 468 -15.70 16.43 -10.24
CA ARG A 468 -17.00 16.91 -9.73
C ARG A 468 -17.81 15.75 -9.16
N PHE A 469 -17.77 15.58 -7.84
CA PHE A 469 -18.56 14.55 -7.13
C PHE A 469 -19.86 15.13 -6.57
N GLU A 470 -21.00 14.61 -7.01
CA GLU A 470 -22.36 15.06 -6.66
C GLU A 470 -23.20 13.93 -6.06
N VAL A 471 -24.04 14.24 -5.08
CA VAL A 471 -25.09 13.32 -4.64
C VAL A 471 -26.25 13.43 -5.63
N GLY A 472 -26.64 12.32 -6.25
CA GLY A 472 -27.70 12.33 -7.25
C GLY A 472 -28.08 10.93 -7.75
N ASP A 473 -29.31 10.80 -8.21
CA ASP A 473 -29.82 9.55 -8.80
C ASP A 473 -29.40 9.43 -10.27
N ALA A 474 -28.81 8.29 -10.64
CA ALA A 474 -28.42 7.98 -12.03
C ALA A 474 -29.57 8.11 -13.04
N ARG A 475 -30.84 8.05 -12.60
CA ARG A 475 -32.04 8.22 -13.44
C ARG A 475 -32.30 9.67 -13.87
N ASP A 476 -31.72 10.65 -13.19
CA ASP A 476 -32.00 12.08 -13.40
C ASP A 476 -30.80 12.91 -13.88
N ILE A 477 -29.61 12.31 -13.99
CA ILE A 477 -28.39 13.00 -14.44
C ILE A 477 -28.45 13.48 -15.91
N THR A 478 -27.68 14.52 -16.21
CA THR A 478 -27.49 15.06 -17.57
C THR A 478 -26.05 14.89 -18.03
N ALA A 479 -25.83 14.86 -19.35
CA ALA A 479 -24.47 14.79 -19.89
C ALA A 479 -23.72 16.11 -19.64
N PRO A 480 -22.48 16.08 -19.11
CA PRO A 480 -21.68 17.28 -18.91
C PRO A 480 -21.06 17.84 -20.20
N ALA A 481 -21.21 17.14 -21.33
CA ALA A 481 -20.69 17.51 -22.66
C ALA A 481 -21.44 16.74 -23.76
N ASP A 482 -21.29 17.16 -25.02
CA ASP A 482 -21.97 16.54 -26.18
C ASP A 482 -21.54 15.08 -26.45
N HIS A 483 -20.32 14.72 -26.06
CA HIS A 483 -19.76 13.38 -26.22
C HIS A 483 -18.82 13.05 -25.06
N GLY A 484 -18.64 11.77 -24.78
CA GLY A 484 -17.81 11.30 -23.68
C GLY A 484 -17.99 9.81 -23.40
N TRP A 485 -17.34 9.34 -22.33
CA TRP A 485 -17.43 7.98 -21.85
C TRP A 485 -18.16 7.93 -20.51
N ILE A 486 -19.06 6.95 -20.38
CA ILE A 486 -19.56 6.51 -19.09
C ILE A 486 -18.84 5.22 -18.75
N VAL A 487 -18.04 5.17 -17.68
CA VAL A 487 -17.35 3.94 -17.24
C VAL A 487 -17.67 3.69 -15.78
N THR A 488 -18.30 2.56 -15.48
CA THR A 488 -18.97 2.40 -14.17
C THR A 488 -19.03 0.95 -13.66
N ASN A 489 -19.10 0.82 -12.34
CA ASN A 489 -19.35 -0.41 -11.58
C ASN A 489 -20.71 -0.27 -10.85
N PRO A 490 -21.84 -0.51 -11.56
CA PRO A 490 -23.16 -0.51 -10.94
C PRO A 490 -23.31 -1.55 -9.79
N PRO A 491 -24.37 -1.46 -8.96
CA PRO A 491 -24.72 -2.51 -8.02
C PRO A 491 -25.06 -3.84 -8.74
N TYR A 492 -24.57 -4.96 -8.21
CA TYR A 492 -24.85 -6.33 -8.67
C TYR A 492 -24.46 -7.37 -7.61
N GLY A 493 -24.98 -8.60 -7.74
CA GLY A 493 -24.67 -9.71 -6.84
C GLY A 493 -25.23 -9.48 -5.44
N GLU A 494 -24.49 -9.86 -4.39
CA GLU A 494 -24.89 -9.63 -2.98
C GLU A 494 -25.01 -8.14 -2.60
N ARG A 495 -24.53 -7.20 -3.44
CA ARG A 495 -24.81 -5.75 -3.29
C ARG A 495 -26.26 -5.39 -3.57
N MET A 496 -27.00 -6.29 -4.23
CA MET A 496 -28.44 -6.15 -4.45
C MET A 496 -29.13 -6.77 -3.23
N GLY A 497 -29.54 -5.93 -2.29
CA GLY A 497 -30.39 -6.35 -1.18
C GLY A 497 -31.71 -6.97 -1.66
N THR A 498 -32.48 -7.55 -0.74
CA THR A 498 -33.78 -8.17 -1.05
C THR A 498 -34.84 -7.19 -1.58
N GLU A 499 -34.60 -5.89 -1.45
CA GLU A 499 -35.47 -4.81 -1.94
C GLU A 499 -34.78 -4.10 -3.12
N GLN A 500 -34.85 -4.72 -4.31
CA GLN A 500 -34.51 -4.02 -5.54
C GLN A 500 -35.71 -3.17 -6.00
N ASP A 501 -35.43 -1.96 -6.44
CA ASP A 501 -36.30 -1.28 -7.40
C ASP A 501 -36.21 -2.05 -8.73
N PRO A 502 -37.28 -2.76 -9.16
CA PRO A 502 -37.26 -3.62 -10.35
C PRO A 502 -37.09 -2.81 -11.65
N ASP A 503 -37.30 -1.50 -11.59
CA ASP A 503 -37.37 -0.60 -12.72
C ASP A 503 -36.08 0.23 -12.91
N LEU A 504 -35.16 0.21 -11.94
CA LEU A 504 -33.88 0.94 -11.95
C LEU A 504 -33.16 0.91 -13.31
N TRP A 505 -32.92 -0.28 -13.87
CA TRP A 505 -32.17 -0.45 -15.12
C TRP A 505 -32.92 0.04 -16.35
N ARG A 506 -34.25 -0.04 -16.33
CA ARG A 506 -35.12 0.45 -17.40
C ARG A 506 -35.13 1.97 -17.40
N ASP A 507 -35.27 2.56 -16.23
CA ASP A 507 -35.42 4.00 -16.05
C ASP A 507 -34.07 4.72 -16.22
N TRP A 508 -32.96 4.13 -15.76
CA TRP A 508 -31.61 4.58 -16.10
C TRP A 508 -31.36 4.51 -17.61
N ALA A 509 -31.76 3.43 -18.28
CA ALA A 509 -31.62 3.33 -19.74
C ALA A 509 -32.49 4.36 -20.49
N ALA A 510 -33.64 4.76 -19.95
CA ALA A 510 -34.46 5.85 -20.49
C ALA A 510 -33.76 7.21 -20.33
N CYS A 511 -33.14 7.47 -19.17
CA CYS A 511 -32.29 8.64 -18.96
C CYS A 511 -31.13 8.70 -19.96
N LEU A 512 -30.39 7.61 -20.11
CA LEU A 512 -29.26 7.51 -21.05
C LEU A 512 -29.67 7.82 -22.49
N LYS A 513 -30.79 7.26 -22.97
CA LYS A 513 -31.30 7.51 -24.34
C LYS A 513 -31.72 8.97 -24.58
N ARG A 514 -32.19 9.65 -23.54
CA ARG A 514 -32.65 11.05 -23.60
C ARG A 514 -31.49 12.04 -23.49
N ASN A 515 -30.55 11.79 -22.59
CA ASN A 515 -29.56 12.76 -22.14
C ASN A 515 -28.12 12.51 -22.67
N PHE A 516 -27.81 11.30 -23.17
CA PHE A 516 -26.44 10.87 -23.50
C PHE A 516 -26.28 10.33 -24.93
N ALA A 517 -27.02 10.87 -25.89
CA ALA A 517 -26.77 10.57 -27.30
C ALA A 517 -25.34 10.98 -27.71
N GLY A 518 -24.62 10.11 -28.42
CA GLY A 518 -23.21 10.30 -28.79
C GLY A 518 -22.18 9.76 -27.78
N TRP A 519 -22.62 9.31 -26.59
CA TRP A 519 -21.73 8.79 -25.56
C TRP A 519 -21.48 7.27 -25.66
N GLN A 520 -20.36 6.81 -25.09
CA GLN A 520 -20.03 5.39 -24.98
C GLN A 520 -20.16 4.89 -23.53
N LEU A 521 -21.07 3.95 -23.29
CA LEU A 521 -21.27 3.35 -21.97
C LEU A 521 -20.50 2.04 -21.82
N HIS A 522 -19.74 1.90 -20.74
CA HIS A 522 -19.01 0.71 -20.34
C HIS A 522 -19.32 0.34 -18.88
N ALA A 523 -20.17 -0.68 -18.68
CA ALA A 523 -20.61 -1.12 -17.36
C ALA A 523 -20.05 -2.52 -17.02
N ILE A 524 -19.38 -2.66 -15.87
CA ILE A 524 -18.98 -3.97 -15.34
C ILE A 524 -20.08 -4.55 -14.45
N THR A 525 -20.46 -5.81 -14.68
CA THR A 525 -21.42 -6.53 -13.83
C THR A 525 -21.20 -8.05 -13.87
N SER A 526 -21.60 -8.75 -12.80
CA SER A 526 -21.78 -10.21 -12.83
C SER A 526 -23.16 -10.64 -13.36
N ASP A 527 -24.12 -9.71 -13.47
CA ASP A 527 -25.44 -9.98 -14.06
C ASP A 527 -25.37 -9.95 -15.59
N LEU A 528 -25.35 -11.13 -16.20
CA LEU A 528 -25.32 -11.29 -17.66
C LEU A 528 -26.62 -10.86 -18.36
N THR A 529 -27.69 -10.59 -17.61
CA THR A 529 -29.00 -10.16 -18.12
C THR A 529 -29.18 -8.63 -18.15
N LEU A 530 -28.27 -7.86 -17.53
CA LEU A 530 -28.30 -6.39 -17.52
C LEU A 530 -28.59 -5.74 -18.90
N PRO A 531 -27.98 -6.17 -20.03
CA PRO A 531 -28.28 -5.59 -21.34
C PRO A 531 -29.75 -5.74 -21.76
N ASN A 532 -30.40 -6.84 -21.37
CA ASN A 532 -31.81 -7.10 -21.65
C ASN A 532 -32.71 -6.20 -20.79
N GLN A 533 -32.37 -6.02 -19.52
CA GLN A 533 -33.10 -5.15 -18.58
C GLN A 533 -33.02 -3.68 -19.03
N MET A 534 -31.84 -3.22 -19.44
CA MET A 534 -31.64 -1.88 -20.03
C MET A 534 -32.22 -1.73 -21.45
N ARG A 535 -32.58 -2.84 -22.13
CA ARG A 535 -32.97 -2.87 -23.55
C ARG A 535 -31.94 -2.15 -24.45
N LEU A 536 -30.65 -2.44 -24.22
CA LEU A 536 -29.53 -1.96 -25.00
C LEU A 536 -28.76 -3.13 -25.62
N LYS A 537 -28.40 -3.03 -26.90
CA LYS A 537 -27.60 -4.06 -27.58
C LYS A 537 -26.11 -3.80 -27.30
N PRO A 538 -25.39 -4.72 -26.63
CA PRO A 538 -23.97 -4.53 -26.37
C PRO A 538 -23.16 -4.68 -27.66
N LYS A 539 -22.26 -3.72 -27.91
CA LYS A 539 -21.25 -3.74 -28.99
C LYS A 539 -20.04 -4.59 -28.62
N ARG A 540 -19.64 -4.57 -27.35
CA ARG A 540 -18.50 -5.36 -26.82
C ARG A 540 -18.90 -6.05 -25.51
N ARG A 541 -18.29 -7.22 -25.26
CA ARG A 541 -18.43 -8.03 -24.05
C ARG A 541 -17.07 -8.59 -23.67
N VAL A 542 -16.38 -7.97 -22.70
CA VAL A 542 -15.05 -8.42 -22.27
C VAL A 542 -15.19 -9.20 -20.94
N PRO A 543 -14.72 -10.46 -20.85
CA PRO A 543 -14.60 -11.18 -19.58
C PRO A 543 -13.62 -10.48 -18.64
N LEU A 544 -14.03 -10.23 -17.39
CA LEU A 544 -13.22 -9.64 -16.33
C LEU A 544 -13.53 -10.31 -14.99
N HIS A 545 -12.57 -10.34 -14.07
CA HIS A 545 -12.80 -10.86 -12.72
C HIS A 545 -12.69 -9.75 -11.66
N ASN A 546 -13.81 -9.44 -10.99
CA ASN A 546 -13.79 -8.55 -9.83
C ASN A 546 -13.62 -9.36 -8.53
N GLY A 547 -12.36 -9.57 -8.14
CA GLY A 547 -12.04 -10.49 -7.05
C GLY A 547 -12.29 -11.94 -7.48
N SER A 548 -13.27 -12.60 -6.86
CA SER A 548 -13.73 -13.95 -7.22
C SER A 548 -14.98 -13.96 -8.11
N LEU A 549 -15.56 -12.80 -8.42
CA LEU A 549 -16.77 -12.69 -9.24
C LEU A 549 -16.40 -12.70 -10.73
N ASP A 550 -16.99 -13.63 -11.48
CA ASP A 550 -16.92 -13.62 -12.94
C ASP A 550 -17.86 -12.53 -13.49
N CYS A 551 -17.29 -11.52 -14.12
CA CYS A 551 -17.99 -10.32 -14.58
C CYS A 551 -17.80 -10.11 -16.09
N ARG A 552 -18.67 -9.33 -16.71
CA ARG A 552 -18.48 -8.81 -18.06
C ARG A 552 -18.45 -7.29 -18.02
N LEU A 553 -17.49 -6.70 -18.73
CA LEU A 553 -17.57 -5.30 -19.14
C LEU A 553 -18.39 -5.26 -20.43
N PHE A 554 -19.61 -4.73 -20.34
CA PHE A 554 -20.48 -4.50 -21.49
C PHE A 554 -20.24 -3.10 -22.04
N GLY A 555 -19.84 -3.01 -23.30
CA GLY A 555 -19.71 -1.74 -24.03
C GLY A 555 -20.92 -1.49 -24.93
N PHE A 556 -21.50 -0.29 -24.87
CA PHE A 556 -22.66 0.15 -25.63
C PHE A 556 -22.38 1.52 -26.28
N GLU A 557 -22.92 1.74 -27.47
CA GLU A 557 -22.98 3.07 -28.09
C GLU A 557 -24.37 3.63 -27.88
N LEU A 558 -24.45 4.82 -27.29
CA LEU A 558 -25.72 5.50 -27.01
C LEU A 558 -26.06 6.38 -28.22
N VAL A 559 -26.96 5.90 -29.07
CA VAL A 559 -27.51 6.67 -30.18
C VAL A 559 -28.76 7.43 -29.74
N ALA A 560 -28.99 8.61 -30.32
CA ALA A 560 -30.26 9.30 -30.17
C ALA A 560 -31.41 8.37 -30.59
N ALA A 561 -32.54 8.43 -29.88
CA ALA A 561 -33.70 7.61 -30.20
C ALA A 561 -34.17 7.89 -31.64
N GLY A 562 -34.13 6.86 -32.50
CA GLY A 562 -34.66 6.94 -33.84
C GLY A 562 -36.19 7.12 -33.82
N TYR A 563 -36.72 7.80 -34.83
CA TYR A 563 -38.13 8.22 -35.03
C TYR A 563 -39.24 7.13 -34.99
N ARG A 564 -39.01 5.94 -34.41
CA ARG A 564 -39.97 4.83 -34.37
C ARG A 564 -40.73 4.66 -33.06
N ASP A 565 -40.30 5.32 -31.98
CA ASP A 565 -40.91 5.20 -30.63
C ASP A 565 -41.39 6.57 -30.09
N ALA A 566 -41.91 7.44 -30.97
CA ALA A 566 -42.45 8.77 -30.64
C ALA A 566 -43.96 8.85 -30.90
#